data_AF-A0A506V8J3-F1
#
_entry.id   AF-A0A506V8J3-F1
#
_cell.length_a   1.000
_cell.length_b   1.000
_cell.length_c   1.000
_cell.angle_alpha   90.00
_cell.angle_beta   90.00
_cell.angle_gamma   90.00
#
_symmetry.space_group_name_H-M   'P 1'
#
loop_
_entity.id
_entity.type
_entity.pdbx_description
1 polymer ?
#
loop_
_entity_poly.entity_id
_entity_poly.type
_entity_poly.pdbx_seq_one_letter_code
_entity_poly.pdbx_strand_id
1 'polypeptide(L)'
;MKLSLTVKADAVNILALNMGRVAVDIDGIELAELIDMVCDNGYSLRVADAPGKLVVEDPLPPVARVNGIQCSTAHITEEDNALLFTLSHQHEDFGESEWILYTGSGYLLHLGAWSFPVLRLKRLGVSKSCRQLVVTLIRHYSAGIIHLDAFGEVLPGFATFDW
;
A
#
# COMPACT_ATOMS: atom_id res chain seq x y z
N MET A 1 -14.30 32.96 6.15
CA MET A 1 -15.76 32.89 5.92
C MET A 1 -16.28 31.67 6.65
N LYS A 2 -17.28 31.82 7.53
CA LYS A 2 -17.80 30.75 8.39
C LYS A 2 -19.13 30.27 7.80
N LEU A 3 -19.18 29.05 7.29
CA LEU A 3 -20.42 28.39 6.86
C LEU A 3 -20.77 27.34 7.93
N SER A 4 -21.99 27.36 8.42
CA SER A 4 -22.56 26.33 9.30
C SER A 4 -23.78 25.71 8.62
N LEU A 5 -23.84 24.39 8.57
CA LEU A 5 -24.94 23.59 8.04
C LEU A 5 -25.48 22.71 9.17
N THR A 6 -26.81 22.69 9.34
CA THR A 6 -27.50 21.89 10.37
C THR A 6 -28.54 21.02 9.68
N VAL A 7 -28.36 19.69 9.70
CA VAL A 7 -29.29 18.72 9.10
C VAL A 7 -29.99 17.99 10.24
N LYS A 8 -31.33 17.90 10.23
CA LYS A 8 -32.12 17.33 11.33
C LYS A 8 -32.46 15.86 11.13
N ALA A 9 -31.68 15.00 11.78
CA ALA A 9 -32.11 14.01 12.77
C ALA A 9 -30.86 13.78 13.66
N ASP A 10 -30.93 14.16 14.95
CA ASP A 10 -29.84 14.21 15.93
C ASP A 10 -28.60 15.04 15.51
N ALA A 11 -28.47 16.22 16.11
CA ALA A 11 -27.82 17.38 15.51
C ALA A 11 -26.34 17.19 15.18
N VAL A 12 -26.02 17.02 13.90
CA VAL A 12 -24.65 17.17 13.39
C VAL A 12 -24.38 18.65 13.12
N ASN A 13 -23.41 19.22 13.82
CA ASN A 13 -22.96 20.60 13.65
C ASN A 13 -21.54 20.62 13.05
N ILE A 14 -21.43 21.19 11.85
CA ILE A 14 -20.19 21.21 11.07
C ILE A 14 -19.66 22.63 10.98
N LEU A 15 -18.41 22.82 11.41
CA LEU A 15 -17.65 24.05 11.29
C LEU A 15 -16.41 23.83 10.42
N ALA A 16 -16.39 24.46 9.25
CA ALA A 16 -15.18 24.49 8.43
C ALA A 16 -14.07 25.30 9.11
N LEU A 17 -12.87 24.72 9.18
CA LEU A 17 -11.65 25.32 9.69
C LEU A 17 -10.66 25.57 8.54
N ASN A 18 -9.65 26.41 8.77
CA ASN A 18 -8.58 26.63 7.78
C ASN A 18 -7.75 25.36 7.55
N MET A 19 -7.12 25.26 6.36
CA MET A 19 -6.23 24.17 5.94
C MET A 19 -6.93 22.82 5.72
N GLY A 20 -8.12 22.82 5.11
CA GLY A 20 -8.84 21.58 4.78
C GLY A 20 -9.37 20.82 6.00
N ARG A 21 -9.53 21.50 7.14
CA ARG A 21 -9.99 20.91 8.40
C ARG A 21 -11.45 21.26 8.64
N VAL A 22 -12.14 20.42 9.40
CA VAL A 22 -13.52 20.63 9.81
C VAL A 22 -13.67 20.16 11.25
N ALA A 23 -14.35 20.95 12.08
CA ALA A 23 -14.82 20.50 13.39
C ALA A 23 -16.25 20.01 13.22
N VAL A 24 -16.52 18.80 13.71
CA VAL A 24 -17.84 18.18 13.64
C VAL A 24 -18.23 17.83 15.07
N ASP A 25 -19.38 18.33 15.49
CA ASP A 25 -20.05 17.99 16.74
C ASP A 25 -21.24 17.12 16.37
N ILE A 26 -21.33 15.92 16.96
CA ILE A 26 -22.34 14.93 16.62
C ILE A 26 -23.03 14.47 17.88
N ASP A 27 -24.27 14.90 18.06
CA ASP A 27 -25.15 14.38 19.10
C ASP A 27 -25.60 12.95 18.76
N GLY A 28 -25.58 12.04 19.73
CA GLY A 28 -26.20 10.71 19.63
C GLY A 28 -25.35 9.60 19.02
N ILE A 29 -24.08 9.83 18.66
CA ILE A 29 -23.14 8.77 18.26
C ILE A 29 -22.37 8.27 19.49
N GLU A 30 -22.45 6.97 19.76
CA GLU A 30 -21.57 6.34 20.73
C GLU A 30 -20.14 6.23 20.19
N LEU A 31 -19.14 6.48 21.04
CA LEU A 31 -17.73 6.44 20.64
C LEU A 31 -17.33 5.08 20.01
N ALA A 32 -17.94 3.98 20.46
CA ALA A 32 -17.70 2.65 19.91
C ALA A 32 -18.16 2.54 18.45
N GLU A 33 -19.37 3.02 18.14
CA GLU A 33 -19.92 3.01 16.77
C GLU A 33 -19.06 3.86 15.80
N LEU A 34 -18.54 4.99 16.29
CA LEU A 34 -17.61 5.82 15.52
C LEU A 34 -16.28 5.09 15.25
N ILE A 35 -15.73 4.40 16.25
CA ILE A 35 -14.48 3.64 16.11
C ILE A 35 -14.64 2.55 15.06
N ASP A 36 -15.71 1.76 15.15
CA ASP A 36 -15.98 0.66 14.23
C ASP A 36 -16.10 1.16 12.80
N MET A 37 -16.90 2.21 12.56
CA MET A 37 -17.05 2.81 11.24
C MET A 37 -15.71 3.33 10.66
N VAL A 38 -14.90 3.99 11.49
CA VAL A 38 -13.60 4.54 11.06
C VAL A 38 -12.63 3.41 10.69
N CYS A 39 -12.58 2.35 11.49
CA CYS A 39 -11.76 1.16 11.26
C CYS A 39 -12.20 0.39 10.00
N ASP A 40 -13.51 0.21 9.81
CA ASP A 40 -14.09 -0.49 8.64
C ASP A 40 -13.78 0.23 7.32
N ASN A 41 -13.56 1.55 7.36
CA ASN A 41 -13.18 2.35 6.21
C ASN A 41 -11.64 2.49 6.06
N GLY A 42 -10.86 1.75 6.83
CA GLY A 42 -9.40 1.75 6.76
C GLY A 42 -8.74 3.02 7.31
N TYR A 43 -9.47 3.81 8.11
CA TYR A 43 -8.96 4.99 8.79
C TYR A 43 -8.68 4.68 10.27
N SER A 44 -7.96 5.58 10.95
CA SER A 44 -7.65 5.46 12.38
C SER A 44 -8.15 6.67 13.16
N LEU A 45 -8.85 6.43 14.28
CA LEU A 45 -9.26 7.47 15.22
C LEU A 45 -8.20 7.66 16.31
N ARG A 46 -7.85 8.91 16.64
CA ARG A 46 -6.90 9.22 17.75
C ARG A 46 -7.33 10.45 18.53
N VAL A 47 -7.12 10.39 19.85
CA VAL A 47 -7.28 11.54 20.75
C VAL A 47 -6.02 12.41 20.66
N ALA A 48 -6.20 13.72 20.55
CA ALA A 48 -5.09 14.68 20.49
C ALA A 48 -5.30 15.82 21.50
N ASP A 49 -4.24 16.20 22.21
CA ASP A 49 -4.29 17.28 23.22
C ASP A 49 -4.43 18.68 22.62
N ALA A 50 -4.02 18.87 21.37
CA ALA A 50 -4.10 20.15 20.68
C ALA A 50 -4.47 20.01 19.19
N PRO A 51 -5.31 20.91 18.63
CA PRO A 51 -5.64 20.91 17.21
C PRO A 51 -4.40 21.00 16.32
N GLY A 52 -4.27 20.10 15.34
CA GLY A 52 -3.14 20.08 14.40
C GLY A 52 -1.86 19.41 14.93
N LYS A 53 -1.86 18.93 16.18
CA LYS A 53 -0.78 18.09 16.72
C LYS A 53 -1.13 16.62 16.49
N LEU A 54 -1.08 16.17 15.24
CA LEU A 54 -1.03 14.74 14.93
C LEU A 54 0.40 14.26 15.22
N VAL A 55 0.77 14.21 16.49
CA VAL A 55 2.03 13.61 16.89
C VAL A 55 1.75 12.12 17.04
N VAL A 56 1.85 11.43 15.91
CA VAL A 56 2.38 10.07 15.97
C VAL A 56 3.86 10.30 16.24
N GLU A 57 4.29 10.24 17.49
CA GLU A 57 5.68 9.85 17.71
C GLU A 57 5.74 8.39 17.30
N ASP A 58 5.81 8.18 16.00
CA ASP A 58 6.41 6.97 15.51
C ASP A 58 7.86 7.03 15.95
N PRO A 59 8.30 6.14 16.86
CA PRO A 59 9.67 6.18 17.37
C PRO A 59 10.68 5.90 16.25
N LEU A 60 10.23 5.34 15.12
CA LEU A 60 11.05 5.09 13.96
C LEU A 60 11.07 6.33 13.04
N PRO A 61 12.24 6.75 12.54
CA PRO A 61 12.26 7.76 11.50
C PRO A 61 11.61 7.18 10.23
N PRO A 62 10.96 8.01 9.38
CA PRO A 62 10.31 7.53 8.15
C PRO A 62 11.22 6.67 7.25
N VAL A 63 12.53 6.94 7.25
CA VAL A 63 13.54 6.19 6.49
C VAL A 63 13.79 4.77 7.02
N ALA A 64 13.43 4.48 8.27
CA ALA A 64 13.54 3.15 8.85
C ALA A 64 12.37 2.22 8.45
N ARG A 65 11.35 2.75 7.76
CA ARG A 65 10.23 1.95 7.27
C ARG A 65 10.42 1.51 5.84
N VAL A 66 10.06 0.26 5.57
CA VAL A 66 9.93 -0.29 4.22
C VAL A 66 8.48 -0.72 4.04
N ASN A 67 7.78 -0.09 3.09
CA ASN A 67 6.39 -0.45 2.80
C ASN A 67 6.38 -1.73 1.96
N GLY A 68 5.74 -2.78 2.50
CA GLY A 68 5.47 -4.02 1.79
C GLY A 68 4.03 -4.06 1.28
N ILE A 69 3.84 -4.57 0.06
CA ILE A 69 2.51 -4.88 -0.49
C ILE A 69 2.49 -6.34 -0.91
N GLN A 70 1.48 -7.08 -0.46
CA GLN A 70 1.23 -8.44 -0.93
C GLN A 70 0.09 -8.43 -1.96
N CYS A 71 0.26 -9.18 -3.04
CA CYS A 71 -0.75 -9.37 -4.07
C CYS A 71 -0.60 -10.74 -4.75
N SER A 72 -1.66 -11.17 -5.43
CA SER A 72 -1.70 -12.49 -6.08
C SER A 72 -0.63 -12.66 -7.16
N THR A 73 -0.05 -13.86 -7.28
CA THR A 73 0.72 -14.26 -8.49
C THR A 73 -0.15 -14.27 -9.76
N ALA A 74 -1.48 -14.22 -9.64
CA ALA A 74 -2.36 -14.04 -10.79
C ALA A 74 -2.06 -12.76 -11.60
N HIS A 75 -1.35 -11.78 -11.03
CA HIS A 75 -0.96 -10.55 -11.75
C HIS A 75 0.29 -10.65 -12.64
N ILE A 76 0.96 -11.81 -12.66
CA ILE A 76 2.09 -12.06 -13.55
C ILE A 76 1.72 -13.16 -14.54
N THR A 77 2.36 -13.18 -15.72
CA THR A 77 2.13 -14.25 -16.71
C THR A 77 2.84 -15.54 -16.29
N GLU A 78 2.51 -16.66 -16.94
CA GLU A 78 3.23 -17.93 -16.75
C GLU A 78 4.72 -17.76 -17.08
N GLU A 79 5.06 -17.03 -18.15
CA GLU A 79 6.44 -16.78 -18.54
C GLU A 79 7.18 -15.90 -17.53
N ASP A 80 6.50 -14.88 -16.97
CA ASP A 80 7.05 -14.07 -15.89
C ASP A 80 7.31 -14.93 -14.65
N ASN A 81 6.39 -15.84 -14.30
CA ASN A 81 6.56 -16.76 -13.19
C ASN A 81 7.79 -17.68 -13.40
N ALA A 82 7.91 -18.32 -14.57
CA ALA A 82 9.04 -19.17 -14.89
C ALA A 82 10.38 -18.39 -14.90
N LEU A 83 10.36 -17.15 -15.39
CA LEU A 83 11.51 -16.25 -15.36
C LEU A 83 11.91 -15.92 -13.91
N LEU A 84 10.98 -15.44 -13.09
CA LEU A 84 11.24 -15.08 -11.70
C LEU A 84 11.74 -16.28 -10.89
N PHE A 85 11.19 -17.49 -11.13
CA PHE A 85 11.71 -18.73 -10.56
C PHE A 85 13.16 -18.98 -10.92
N THR A 86 13.53 -18.80 -12.19
CA THR A 86 14.91 -18.99 -12.64
C THR A 86 15.84 -17.97 -11.98
N LEU A 87 15.44 -16.69 -11.96
CA LEU A 87 16.21 -15.59 -11.39
C LEU A 87 16.43 -15.75 -9.89
N SER A 88 15.41 -16.22 -9.15
CA SER A 88 15.50 -16.42 -7.71
C SER A 88 16.40 -17.58 -7.28
N HIS A 89 16.77 -18.46 -8.21
CA HIS A 89 17.61 -19.64 -7.96
C HIS A 89 19.02 -19.50 -8.54
N GLN A 90 19.41 -18.31 -8.98
CA GLN A 90 20.79 -18.04 -9.40
C GLN A 90 21.75 -18.08 -8.19
N HIS A 91 22.90 -18.71 -8.37
CA HIS A 91 23.97 -18.83 -7.38
C HIS A 91 25.19 -18.05 -7.86
N GLU A 92 24.99 -16.76 -8.12
CA GLU A 92 26.03 -15.82 -8.52
C GLU A 92 26.13 -14.71 -7.46
N ASP A 93 27.35 -14.29 -7.13
CA ASP A 93 27.56 -13.15 -6.24
C ASP A 93 26.96 -11.89 -6.88
N PHE A 94 26.17 -11.11 -6.13
CA PHE A 94 25.48 -9.92 -6.63
C PHE A 94 24.46 -10.19 -7.75
N GLY A 95 23.91 -11.42 -7.76
CA GLY A 95 22.92 -11.89 -8.73
C GLY A 95 21.50 -11.40 -8.49
N GLU A 96 20.57 -11.79 -9.37
CA GLU A 96 19.16 -11.38 -9.25
C GLU A 96 18.46 -12.02 -8.03
N SER A 97 18.97 -13.15 -7.55
CA SER A 97 18.47 -13.85 -6.36
C SER A 97 18.65 -13.06 -5.05
N GLU A 98 19.51 -12.04 -5.03
CA GLU A 98 19.68 -11.18 -3.85
C GLU A 98 18.50 -10.22 -3.61
N TRP A 99 17.65 -10.01 -4.62
CA TRP A 99 16.50 -9.10 -4.53
C TRP A 99 15.20 -9.67 -5.11
N ILE A 100 15.26 -10.83 -5.75
CA ILE A 100 14.11 -11.65 -6.15
C ILE A 100 14.20 -12.95 -5.37
N LEU A 101 13.38 -13.09 -4.33
CA LEU A 101 13.45 -14.23 -3.42
C LEU A 101 12.21 -15.11 -3.62
N TYR A 102 12.42 -16.41 -3.84
CA TYR A 102 11.33 -17.37 -3.87
C TYR A 102 10.82 -17.64 -2.46
N THR A 103 9.51 -17.52 -2.24
CA THR A 103 8.89 -17.68 -0.91
C THR A 103 8.23 -19.05 -0.72
N GLY A 104 8.25 -19.92 -1.74
CA GLY A 104 7.56 -21.21 -1.74
C GLY A 104 6.17 -21.16 -2.39
N SER A 105 5.48 -20.03 -2.29
CA SER A 105 4.18 -19.73 -2.91
C SER A 105 4.25 -18.62 -3.96
N GLY A 106 5.42 -18.03 -4.17
CA GLY A 106 5.63 -16.95 -5.12
C GLY A 106 6.97 -16.25 -4.89
N TYR A 107 6.99 -14.91 -4.95
CA TYR A 107 8.22 -14.12 -4.97
C TYR A 107 8.14 -12.85 -4.14
N LEU A 108 9.21 -12.56 -3.40
CA LEU A 108 9.44 -11.26 -2.79
C LEU A 108 10.41 -10.46 -3.67
N LEU A 109 9.99 -9.28 -4.10
CA LEU A 109 10.80 -8.32 -4.84
C LEU A 109 11.25 -7.21 -3.89
N HIS A 110 12.53 -7.16 -3.55
CA HIS A 110 13.12 -6.08 -2.77
C HIS A 110 13.55 -4.93 -3.70
N LEU A 111 12.63 -3.99 -3.92
CA LEU A 111 12.78 -2.94 -4.93
C LEU A 111 13.85 -1.90 -4.56
N GLY A 112 14.20 -1.81 -3.28
CA GLY A 112 15.28 -0.97 -2.77
C GLY A 112 16.70 -1.46 -3.11
N ALA A 113 16.86 -2.70 -3.59
CA ALA A 113 18.16 -3.24 -3.98
C ALA A 113 18.79 -2.53 -5.19
N TRP A 114 17.97 -1.87 -6.02
CA TRP A 114 18.42 -1.17 -7.23
C TRP A 114 17.84 0.25 -7.30
N SER A 115 18.58 1.20 -7.86
CA SER A 115 18.07 2.56 -8.09
C SER A 115 16.96 2.62 -9.14
N PHE A 116 16.92 1.65 -10.06
CA PHE A 116 15.94 1.58 -11.15
C PHE A 116 15.37 0.15 -11.31
N PRO A 117 14.62 -0.37 -10.32
CA PRO A 117 14.22 -1.78 -10.29
C PRO A 117 13.35 -2.15 -11.49
N VAL A 118 12.43 -1.27 -11.89
CA VAL A 118 11.57 -1.50 -13.08
C VAL A 118 12.37 -1.57 -14.38
N LEU A 119 13.43 -0.77 -14.51
CA LEU A 119 14.30 -0.83 -15.69
C LEU A 119 15.12 -2.13 -15.68
N ARG A 120 15.54 -2.62 -14.51
CA ARG A 120 16.19 -3.93 -14.36
C ARG A 120 15.23 -5.04 -14.77
N LEU A 121 14.00 -5.08 -14.25
CA LEU A 121 12.93 -6.01 -14.66
C LEU A 121 12.72 -5.98 -16.19
N LYS A 122 12.72 -4.79 -16.81
CA LYS A 122 12.61 -4.65 -18.26
C LYS A 122 13.76 -5.32 -19.01
N ARG A 123 15.00 -5.18 -18.54
CA ARG A 123 16.19 -5.80 -19.15
C ARG A 123 16.21 -7.31 -18.98
N LEU A 124 15.64 -7.81 -17.89
CA LEU A 124 15.52 -9.24 -17.59
C LEU A 124 14.42 -9.93 -18.41
N GLY A 125 13.56 -9.17 -19.09
CA GLY A 125 12.52 -9.72 -19.96
C GLY A 125 11.13 -9.79 -19.33
N VAL A 126 10.97 -9.38 -18.07
CA VAL A 126 9.67 -9.38 -17.35
C VAL A 126 8.63 -8.58 -18.13
N SER A 127 7.40 -9.07 -18.25
CA SER A 127 6.35 -8.53 -19.13
C SER A 127 6.01 -7.06 -18.87
N LYS A 128 5.37 -6.42 -19.84
CA LYS A 128 4.87 -5.05 -19.67
C LYS A 128 3.85 -4.97 -18.54
N SER A 129 2.96 -5.95 -18.41
CA SER A 129 1.88 -5.98 -17.42
C SER A 129 2.44 -6.08 -16.00
N CYS A 130 3.37 -7.01 -15.74
CA CYS A 130 4.04 -7.11 -14.44
C CYS A 130 4.82 -5.83 -14.10
N ARG A 131 5.56 -5.25 -15.06
CA ARG A 131 6.25 -3.97 -14.84
C ARG A 131 5.29 -2.81 -14.57
N GLN A 132 4.10 -2.79 -15.17
CA GLN A 132 3.07 -1.79 -14.88
C GLN A 132 2.52 -1.94 -13.46
N LEU A 133 2.27 -3.17 -13.00
CA LEU A 133 1.93 -3.45 -11.60
C LEU A 133 3.00 -2.86 -10.66
N VAL A 134 4.26 -3.25 -10.86
CA VAL A 134 5.39 -2.80 -10.00
C VAL A 134 5.53 -1.27 -10.01
N VAL A 135 5.44 -0.61 -11.18
CA VAL A 135 5.50 0.86 -11.28
C VAL A 135 4.38 1.52 -10.49
N THR A 136 3.15 1.02 -10.62
CA THR A 136 2.00 1.61 -9.92
C THR A 136 2.14 1.43 -8.42
N LEU A 137 2.55 0.25 -7.95
CA LEU A 137 2.76 -0.01 -6.51
C LEU A 137 3.87 0.86 -5.91
N ILE A 138 4.98 1.07 -6.63
CA ILE A 138 6.03 2.01 -6.21
C ILE A 138 5.48 3.44 -6.16
N ARG A 139 4.84 3.92 -7.22
CA ARG A 139 4.48 5.35 -7.37
C ARG A 139 3.32 5.79 -6.49
N HIS A 140 2.31 4.93 -6.33
CA HIS A 140 1.09 5.29 -5.63
C HIS A 140 1.11 4.90 -4.15
N TYR A 141 1.88 3.87 -3.79
CA TYR A 141 1.88 3.31 -2.44
C TYR A 141 3.27 3.29 -1.79
N SER A 142 4.28 3.84 -2.47
CA SER A 142 5.67 3.88 -1.99
C SER A 142 6.20 2.49 -1.62
N ALA A 143 5.79 1.45 -2.35
CA ALA A 143 6.21 0.08 -2.07
C ALA A 143 7.73 -0.07 -2.23
N GLY A 144 8.41 -0.47 -1.16
CA GLY A 144 9.81 -0.89 -1.17
C GLY A 144 9.97 -2.41 -1.30
N ILE A 145 8.92 -3.15 -0.95
CA ILE A 145 8.81 -4.60 -1.12
C ILE A 145 7.48 -4.93 -1.80
N ILE A 146 7.49 -5.83 -2.77
CA ILE A 146 6.27 -6.45 -3.31
C ILE A 146 6.38 -7.95 -3.08
N HIS A 147 5.36 -8.54 -2.44
CA HIS A 147 5.21 -9.98 -2.31
C HIS A 147 4.13 -10.44 -3.30
N LEU A 148 4.55 -11.15 -4.35
CA LEU A 148 3.67 -11.87 -5.28
C LEU A 148 3.44 -13.26 -4.68
N ASP A 149 2.25 -13.56 -4.19
CA ASP A 149 1.96 -14.80 -3.48
C ASP A 149 0.75 -15.52 -4.11
N ALA A 150 0.81 -16.84 -4.28
CA ALA A 150 -0.30 -17.62 -4.84
C ALA A 150 -1.60 -17.51 -4.04
N PHE A 151 -1.51 -17.23 -2.73
CA PHE A 151 -2.63 -16.98 -1.82
C PHE A 151 -2.87 -15.48 -1.59
N GLY A 152 -2.17 -14.60 -2.30
CA GLY A 152 -2.34 -13.16 -2.24
C GLY A 152 -3.66 -12.70 -2.87
N GLU A 153 -4.16 -11.56 -2.40
CA GLU A 153 -5.36 -10.94 -2.96
C GLU A 153 -5.14 -10.38 -4.37
N VAL A 154 -6.17 -10.47 -5.20
CA VAL A 154 -6.19 -9.86 -6.53
C VAL A 154 -6.48 -8.36 -6.39
N LEU A 155 -5.49 -7.54 -6.71
CA LEU A 155 -5.61 -6.09 -6.69
C LEU A 155 -6.51 -5.61 -7.84
N PRO A 156 -7.49 -4.72 -7.55
CA PRO A 156 -8.37 -4.19 -8.56
C PRO A 156 -7.63 -3.29 -9.54
N GLY A 157 -8.03 -3.35 -10.82
CA GLY A 157 -7.49 -2.48 -11.87
C GLY A 157 -6.15 -2.93 -12.48
N PHE A 158 -5.64 -4.10 -12.10
CA PHE A 158 -4.49 -4.74 -12.72
C PHE A 158 -4.91 -5.93 -13.57
N ALA A 159 -4.10 -6.26 -14.59
CA ALA A 159 -4.31 -7.45 -15.38
C ALA A 159 -4.14 -8.70 -14.51
N THR A 160 -4.90 -9.75 -14.83
CA THR A 160 -4.74 -11.09 -14.26
C THR A 160 -4.56 -12.09 -15.40
N PHE A 161 -3.88 -13.20 -15.09
CA PHE A 161 -3.58 -14.27 -16.00
C PHE A 161 -3.95 -15.59 -15.32
N ASP A 162 -4.43 -16.54 -16.12
CA ASP A 162 -4.86 -17.86 -15.68
C ASP A 162 -3.77 -18.87 -16.11
N TRP A 163 -3.07 -19.44 -15.12
CA TRP A 163 -2.02 -20.45 -15.28
C TRP A 163 -1.77 -21.20 -13.96
#